data_AF-A0A1A8KTB2-F1
#
_entry.id   AF-A0A1A8KTB2-F1
#
_cell.length_a   1.000
_cell.length_b   1.000
_cell.length_c   1.000
_cell.angle_alpha   90.00
_cell.angle_beta   90.00
_cell.angle_gamma   90.00
#
_symmetry.space_group_name_H-M   'P 1'
#
loop_
_entity.id
_entity.type
_entity.pdbx_description
1 polymer ?
#
loop_
_entity_poly.entity_id
_entity_poly.type
_entity_poly.pdbx_seq_one_letter_code
_entity_poly.pdbx_strand_id
1 'polypeptide(L)'
;MFHNSSQRKFWTFKGEDELEQKRCNANGKFRKKAIETGKPGLSDSLFLERHEEDALFRLYERRLLDFCNAFKPIMPKSVVGTALMYFRRFYLNNSIMEYHPRII
;
A
#
# COMPACT_ATOMS: atom_id res chain seq x y z
N MET A 1 -11.05 15.86 -17.78
CA MET A 1 -10.23 14.95 -18.61
C MET A 1 -8.88 14.68 -17.94
N PHE A 2 -8.22 13.55 -18.26
CA PHE A 2 -6.99 13.08 -17.60
C PHE A 2 -5.87 14.15 -17.55
N HIS A 3 -5.72 14.95 -18.60
CA HIS A 3 -4.65 15.95 -18.71
C HIS A 3 -4.69 17.02 -17.60
N ASN A 4 -5.85 17.30 -16.99
CA ASN A 4 -6.00 18.24 -15.87
C ASN A 4 -6.34 17.54 -14.54
N SER A 5 -6.16 16.21 -14.48
CA SER A 5 -6.54 15.42 -13.32
C SER A 5 -5.48 15.41 -12.21
N SER A 6 -5.92 15.20 -10.97
CA SER A 6 -5.03 14.94 -9.83
C SER A 6 -4.23 13.64 -10.01
N GLN A 7 -4.78 12.64 -10.72
CA GLN A 7 -4.06 11.41 -11.07
C GLN A 7 -2.78 11.72 -11.86
N ARG A 8 -2.89 12.53 -12.92
CA ARG A 8 -1.73 12.93 -13.73
C ARG A 8 -0.73 13.75 -12.91
N LYS A 9 -1.23 14.66 -12.06
CA LYS A 9 -0.37 15.60 -11.31
C LYS A 9 0.38 14.95 -10.14
N PHE A 10 -0.24 14.00 -9.44
CA PHE A 10 0.29 13.51 -8.14
C PHE A 10 0.53 11.99 -8.08
N TRP A 11 -0.05 11.22 -9.01
CA TRP A 11 -0.06 9.75 -8.97
C TRP A 11 0.41 9.11 -10.27
N THR A 12 1.21 9.85 -11.04
CA THR A 12 1.90 9.37 -12.23
C THR A 12 3.38 9.66 -12.03
N PHE A 13 4.19 8.61 -12.05
CA PHE A 13 5.60 8.64 -11.64
C PHE A 13 6.50 8.33 -12.84
N LYS A 14 7.78 8.70 -12.75
CA LYS A 14 8.72 8.58 -13.88
C LYS A 14 9.13 7.13 -14.16
N GLY A 15 9.12 6.28 -13.15
CA GLY A 15 9.51 4.88 -13.25
C GLY A 15 9.33 4.12 -11.94
N GLU A 16 9.64 2.82 -11.97
CA GLU A 16 9.52 1.94 -10.81
C GLU A 16 10.48 2.30 -9.67
N ASP A 17 11.66 2.85 -9.97
CA ASP A 17 12.62 3.27 -8.95
C ASP A 17 12.05 4.36 -8.02
N GLU A 18 11.26 5.30 -8.57
CA GLU A 18 10.60 6.34 -7.78
C GLU A 18 9.53 5.76 -6.84
N LEU A 19 8.81 4.73 -7.31
CA LEU A 19 7.83 4.01 -6.51
C LEU A 19 8.51 3.24 -5.39
N GLU A 20 9.61 2.55 -5.70
CA GLU A 20 10.36 1.76 -4.74
C GLU A 20 10.98 2.64 -3.65
N GLN A 21 11.54 3.78 -4.04
CA GLN A 21 12.05 4.76 -3.07
C GLN A 21 10.94 5.22 -2.10
N LYS A 22 9.72 5.48 -2.59
CA LYS A 22 8.58 5.86 -1.75
C LYS A 22 8.20 4.75 -0.76
N ARG A 23 8.16 3.49 -1.21
CA ARG A 23 7.86 2.33 -0.36
C ARG A 23 8.94 2.10 0.71
N CYS A 24 10.21 2.21 0.34
CA CYS A 24 11.34 2.16 1.27
C CYS A 24 11.25 3.27 2.32
N ASN A 25 10.93 4.50 1.89
CA ASN A 25 10.74 5.63 2.80
C ASN A 25 9.56 5.41 3.75
N ALA A 26 8.44 4.82 3.28
CA ALA A 26 7.28 4.51 4.11
C ALA A 26 7.62 3.48 5.20
N ASN A 27 8.31 2.39 4.83
CA ASN A 27 8.77 1.38 5.79
C ASN A 27 9.75 1.96 6.81
N GLY A 28 10.78 2.67 6.34
CA GLY A 28 11.76 3.31 7.22
C GLY A 28 11.13 4.35 8.17
N LYS A 29 10.14 5.10 7.69
CA LYS A 29 9.37 6.05 8.53
C LYS A 29 8.62 5.33 9.64
N PHE A 30 7.95 4.21 9.33
CA PHE A 30 7.25 3.43 10.34
C PHE A 30 8.21 2.82 11.36
N ARG A 31 9.31 2.22 10.91
CA ARG A 31 10.33 1.63 11.81
C ARG A 31 10.88 2.66 12.79
N LYS A 32 11.26 3.85 12.30
CA LYS A 32 11.72 4.96 13.16
C LYS A 32 10.67 5.36 14.19
N LYS A 33 9.43 5.61 13.73
CA LYS A 33 8.30 5.97 14.61
C LYS A 33 8.03 4.89 15.66
N ALA A 34 8.08 3.62 15.29
CA ALA A 34 7.83 2.49 16.18
C ALA A 34 8.93 2.32 17.23
N ILE A 35 10.20 2.55 16.86
CA ILE A 35 11.33 2.56 17.81
C ILE A 35 11.20 3.74 18.78
N GLU A 36 10.84 4.93 18.30
CA GLU A 36 10.67 6.13 19.12
C GLU A 36 9.49 6.03 20.10
N THR A 37 8.40 5.36 19.70
CA THR A 37 7.17 5.22 20.50
C THR A 37 7.16 3.95 21.35
N GLY A 38 8.00 2.96 21.02
CA GLY A 38 7.97 1.62 21.59
C GLY A 38 8.57 1.53 22.99
N LYS A 39 8.13 0.52 23.77
CA LYS A 39 8.82 0.10 25.00
C LYS A 39 10.25 -0.35 24.65
N PRO A 40 11.25 -0.07 25.51
CA PRO A 40 12.61 -0.57 25.29
C PRO A 40 12.59 -2.11 25.19
N GLY A 41 13.02 -2.65 24.05
CA GLY A 41 13.08 -4.11 23.81
C GLY A 41 12.46 -4.62 22.50
N LEU A 42 11.86 -3.78 21.66
CA LEU A 42 11.48 -4.19 20.30
C LEU A 42 12.75 -4.39 19.47
N SER A 43 13.10 -5.64 19.18
CA SER A 43 14.20 -5.97 18.29
C SER A 43 13.83 -5.63 16.84
N ASP A 44 14.82 -5.14 16.08
CA ASP A 44 14.65 -4.86 14.64
C ASP A 44 14.11 -6.07 13.85
N SER A 45 14.32 -7.28 14.37
CA SER A 45 13.85 -8.54 13.79
C SER A 45 12.32 -8.72 13.78
N LEU A 46 11.56 -7.86 14.47
CA LEU A 46 10.09 -7.90 14.45
C LEU A 46 9.50 -7.07 13.31
N PHE A 47 10.30 -6.19 12.69
CA PHE A 47 9.84 -5.37 11.58
C PHE A 47 9.99 -6.12 10.27
N LEU A 48 9.02 -5.92 9.39
CA LEU A 48 9.06 -6.45 8.03
C LEU A 48 10.07 -5.65 7.20
N GLU A 49 10.89 -6.38 6.46
CA GLU A 49 11.70 -5.83 5.38
C GLU A 49 10.82 -5.46 4.18
N ARG A 50 11.36 -4.63 3.29
CA ARG A 50 10.64 -4.10 2.12
C ARG A 50 10.04 -5.20 1.23
N HIS A 51 10.80 -6.26 1.00
CA HIS A 51 10.36 -7.38 0.16
C HIS A 51 9.25 -8.23 0.83
N GLU A 52 9.26 -8.34 2.16
CA GLU A 52 8.23 -9.05 2.93
C GLU A 52 6.92 -8.28 2.91
N GLU A 53 6.99 -6.95 3.09
CA GLU A 53 5.82 -6.10 2.90
C GLU A 53 5.29 -6.14 1.45
N ASP A 54 6.14 -6.23 0.43
CA ASP A 54 5.69 -6.38 -0.97
C ASP A 54 4.96 -7.72 -1.18
N ALA A 55 5.44 -8.81 -0.59
CA ALA A 55 4.76 -10.10 -0.64
C ALA A 55 3.36 -10.05 -0.01
N LEU A 56 3.23 -9.41 1.16
CA LEU A 56 1.93 -9.20 1.81
C LEU A 56 1.04 -8.27 0.99
N PHE A 57 1.60 -7.18 0.45
CA PHE A 57 0.87 -6.25 -0.41
C PHE A 57 0.21 -6.98 -1.58
N ARG A 58 0.97 -7.79 -2.32
CA ARG A 58 0.46 -8.56 -3.47
C ARG A 58 -0.60 -9.57 -3.06
N LEU A 59 -0.41 -10.26 -1.94
CA LEU A 59 -1.40 -11.19 -1.40
C LEU A 59 -2.73 -10.50 -1.13
N TYR A 60 -2.71 -9.33 -0.50
CA TYR A 60 -3.93 -8.60 -0.17
C TYR A 60 -4.55 -7.87 -1.34
N GLU A 61 -3.75 -7.36 -2.27
CA GLU A 61 -4.25 -6.85 -3.54
C GLU A 61 -5.04 -7.93 -4.30
N ARG A 62 -4.51 -9.16 -4.33
CA ARG A 62 -5.20 -10.29 -4.94
C ARG A 62 -6.49 -10.63 -4.21
N ARG A 63 -6.47 -10.65 -2.87
CA ARG A 63 -7.68 -10.88 -2.05
C ARG A 63 -8.74 -9.80 -2.29
N LEU A 64 -8.36 -8.54 -2.42
CA LEU A 64 -9.27 -7.44 -2.73
C LEU A 64 -9.94 -7.65 -4.09
N LEU A 65 -9.16 -8.03 -5.11
CA LEU A 65 -9.70 -8.35 -6.43
C LEU A 65 -10.69 -9.53 -6.37
N ASP A 66 -10.31 -10.61 -5.70
CA ASP A 66 -11.16 -11.80 -5.56
C ASP A 66 -12.46 -11.47 -4.79
N PHE A 67 -12.37 -10.65 -3.73
CA PHE A 67 -13.53 -10.12 -3.00
C PHE A 67 -14.47 -9.31 -3.90
N CYS A 68 -13.93 -8.35 -4.66
CA CYS A 68 -14.69 -7.55 -5.60
C CYS A 68 -15.38 -8.40 -6.68
N ASN A 69 -14.71 -9.44 -7.18
CA ASN A 69 -15.25 -10.34 -8.20
C ASN A 69 -16.36 -11.26 -7.65
N ALA A 70 -16.27 -11.64 -6.38
CA ALA A 70 -17.28 -12.47 -5.71
C ALA A 70 -18.51 -11.65 -5.24
N PHE A 71 -18.43 -10.32 -5.28
CA PHE A 71 -19.47 -9.43 -4.75
C PHE A 71 -20.82 -9.61 -5.47
N LYS A 72 -21.92 -9.54 -4.70
CA LYS A 72 -23.30 -9.62 -5.19
C LYS A 72 -24.09 -8.41 -4.69
N PRO A 73 -24.70 -7.60 -5.58
CA PRO A 73 -24.70 -7.70 -7.05
C PRO A 73 -23.31 -7.49 -7.67
N ILE A 74 -23.13 -7.85 -8.95
CA ILE A 74 -21.82 -7.76 -9.62
C ILE A 74 -21.27 -6.33 -9.51
N MET A 75 -20.05 -6.21 -9.00
CA MET A 75 -19.39 -4.92 -8.89
C MET A 75 -18.95 -4.41 -10.27
N PRO A 76 -19.27 -3.16 -10.65
CA PRO A 76 -18.81 -2.59 -11.92
C PRO A 76 -17.29 -2.54 -12.00
N LYS A 77 -16.71 -2.84 -13.17
CA LYS A 77 -15.24 -2.86 -13.38
C LYS A 77 -14.56 -1.54 -13.02
N SER A 78 -15.22 -0.41 -13.22
CA SER A 78 -14.73 0.92 -12.83
C SER A 78 -14.56 1.08 -11.31
N VAL A 79 -15.48 0.50 -10.53
CA VAL A 79 -15.42 0.48 -9.07
C VAL A 79 -14.28 -0.41 -8.59
N VAL A 80 -14.15 -1.61 -9.16
CA VAL A 80 -13.03 -2.53 -8.84
C VAL A 80 -11.67 -1.87 -9.13
N GLY A 81 -11.52 -1.25 -10.30
CA GLY A 81 -10.30 -0.54 -10.67
C GLY A 81 -9.97 0.62 -9.74
N THR A 82 -11.00 1.33 -9.25
CA THR A 82 -10.84 2.44 -8.31
C THR A 82 -10.42 1.94 -6.92
N ALA A 83 -11.02 0.85 -6.43
CA ALA A 83 -10.64 0.23 -5.16
C ALA A 83 -9.17 -0.22 -5.16
N LEU A 84 -8.74 -0.95 -6.20
CA LEU A 84 -7.34 -1.35 -6.36
C LEU A 84 -6.40 -0.15 -6.46
N MET A 85 -6.83 0.91 -7.16
CA MET A 85 -6.03 2.14 -7.26
C MET A 85 -5.87 2.81 -5.90
N TYR A 86 -6.92 2.89 -5.08
CA TYR A 86 -6.81 3.42 -3.71
C TYR A 86 -5.92 2.57 -2.83
N PHE A 87 -6.04 1.25 -2.89
CA PHE A 87 -5.18 0.31 -2.17
C PHE A 87 -3.69 0.53 -2.52
N ARG A 88 -3.37 0.61 -3.82
CA ARG A 88 -2.00 0.90 -4.31
C ARG A 88 -1.48 2.24 -3.84
N ARG A 89 -2.29 3.29 -3.96
CA ARG A 89 -1.90 4.66 -3.58
C ARG A 89 -1.67 4.77 -2.07
N PHE A 90 -2.51 4.09 -1.28
CA PHE A 90 -2.40 4.07 0.17
C PHE A 90 -1.07 3.45 0.61
N TYR A 91 -0.75 2.25 0.15
CA TYR A 91 0.48 1.55 0.52
C TYR A 91 1.74 2.04 -0.20
N LEU A 92 1.63 3.01 -1.10
CA LEU A 92 2.80 3.68 -1.67
C LEU A 92 3.52 4.57 -0.64
N ASN A 93 2.78 5.15 0.31
CA ASN A 93 3.33 6.08 1.30
C ASN A 93 3.09 5.64 2.76
N ASN A 94 2.48 4.47 2.98
CA ASN A 94 2.21 3.92 4.31
C ASN A 94 2.73 2.48 4.39
N SER A 95 3.24 2.09 5.55
CA SER A 95 3.68 0.71 5.81
C SER A 95 2.47 -0.19 6.11
N ILE A 96 2.54 -1.44 5.64
CA ILE A 96 1.59 -2.51 5.98
C ILE A 96 1.57 -2.82 7.49
N MET A 97 2.68 -2.56 8.18
CA MET A 97 2.76 -2.74 9.63
C MET A 97 1.98 -1.68 10.40
N GLU A 98 1.76 -0.49 9.82
CA GLU A 98 0.98 0.57 10.46
C GLU A 98 -0.53 0.36 10.29
N TYR A 99 -0.94 -0.08 9.10
CA TYR A 99 -2.34 -0.29 8.75
C TYR A 99 -2.51 -1.67 8.14
N HIS A 100 -3.29 -2.53 8.81
CA HIS A 100 -3.47 -3.91 8.37
C HIS A 100 -4.24 -3.98 7.03
N PRO A 101 -3.75 -4.68 5.98
CA PRO A 101 -4.34 -4.59 4.64
C PRO A 101 -5.71 -5.24 4.45
N ARG A 102 -6.21 -5.96 5.46
CA ARG A 102 -7.59 -6.48 5.47
C ARG A 102 -8.64 -5.39 5.73
N ILE A 103 -8.27 -4.33 6.45
CA ILE A 103 -9.22 -3.27 6.86
C ILE A 103 -9.19 -2.06 5.94
N ILE A 104 -8.14 -1.93 5.14
CA ILE A 104 -7.96 -0.89 4.11
C ILE A 104 -8.58 -1.36 2.81
#